data_AF-A0A354HS05-F1
#
_entry.id   AF-A0A354HS05-F1
#
_cell.length_a   1.000
_cell.length_b   1.000
_cell.length_c   1.000
_cell.angle_alpha   90.00
_cell.angle_beta   90.00
_cell.angle_gamma   90.00
#
_symmetry.space_group_name_H-M   'P 1'
#
loop_
_entity.id
_entity.type
_entity.pdbx_description
1 polymer ?
#
loop_
_entity_poly.entity_id
_entity_poly.type
_entity_poly.pdbx_seq_one_letter_code
_entity_poly.pdbx_strand_id
1 'polypeptide(L)'
;KKVAKLLPFTEDGPLGRWLISEGSSRYSAKGIRVSYEEYLKMTEESENRYEYIDGEIILLASPLYPHQKAIREILVSFSLWFKDKDCEPLDAPFDVILHRLGNTDKINSVQPDIIVICDQDKIDEKGKYKGTPA
;
A
#
# COMPACT_ATOMS: atom_id res chain seq x y z
N LYS A 1 16.90 -18.84 -18.42
CA LYS A 1 15.81 -17.95 -17.93
C LYS A 1 16.41 -17.02 -16.88
N LYS A 2 16.26 -15.70 -17.03
CA LYS A 2 16.59 -14.76 -15.94
C LYS A 2 15.39 -14.75 -14.98
N VAL A 3 15.64 -14.89 -13.69
CA VAL A 3 14.61 -14.92 -12.65
C VAL A 3 14.96 -13.84 -11.64
N ALA A 4 14.00 -12.98 -11.32
CA ALA A 4 14.17 -12.01 -10.25
C ALA A 4 13.94 -12.70 -8.90
N LYS A 5 14.79 -12.40 -7.91
CA LYS A 5 14.69 -12.91 -6.54
C LYS A 5 14.56 -11.73 -5.59
N LEU A 6 13.52 -11.74 -4.77
CA LEU A 6 13.38 -10.78 -3.67
C LEU A 6 14.34 -11.19 -2.55
N LEU A 7 15.12 -10.23 -2.05
CA LEU A 7 16.02 -10.42 -0.92
C LEU A 7 15.60 -9.47 0.21
N PRO A 8 15.66 -9.91 1.47
CA PRO A 8 15.43 -9.04 2.61
C PRO A 8 16.48 -7.92 2.64
N PHE A 9 16.04 -6.72 3.00
CA PHE A 9 16.91 -5.56 3.12
C PHE A 9 17.82 -5.68 4.36
N THR A 10 19.08 -5.33 4.20
CA THR A 10 20.07 -5.19 5.28
C THR A 10 20.78 -3.85 5.10
N GLU A 11 20.83 -3.03 6.15
CA GLU A 11 21.50 -1.71 6.14
C GLU A 11 22.94 -1.78 5.60
N ASP A 12 23.67 -2.87 5.88
CA ASP A 12 25.07 -3.07 5.46
C ASP A 12 25.24 -3.92 4.18
N GLY A 13 24.17 -4.12 3.41
CA GLY A 13 24.21 -4.94 2.20
C GLY A 13 24.98 -4.29 1.05
N PRO A 14 25.53 -5.07 0.09
CA PRO A 14 26.30 -4.53 -1.06
C PRO A 14 25.48 -3.63 -2.00
N LEU A 15 24.16 -3.52 -1.81
CA LEU A 15 23.23 -2.66 -2.54
C LEU A 15 22.86 -1.37 -1.77
N GLY A 16 23.42 -1.16 -0.57
CA GLY A 16 22.97 -0.23 0.47
C GLY A 16 23.01 1.28 0.18
N ARG A 17 23.19 1.71 -1.08
CA ARG A 17 23.15 3.14 -1.44
C ARG A 17 22.05 3.52 -2.43
N TRP A 18 21.41 2.55 -3.10
CA TRP A 18 20.44 2.83 -4.16
C TRP A 18 19.00 2.40 -3.84
N LEU A 19 18.70 2.00 -2.61
CA LEU A 19 17.32 1.83 -2.18
C LEU A 19 16.76 3.17 -1.69
N ILE A 20 15.85 3.76 -2.46
CA ILE A 20 14.99 4.83 -1.97
C ILE A 20 14.03 4.18 -0.99
N SER A 21 14.22 4.42 0.31
CA SER A 21 13.26 4.07 1.35
C SER A 21 13.01 5.29 2.21
N GLU A 22 11.75 5.60 2.48
CA GLU A 22 11.42 6.55 3.53
C GLU A 22 11.60 5.89 4.90
N GLY A 23 12.00 6.67 5.89
CA GLY A 23 12.11 6.18 7.26
C GLY A 23 10.72 5.89 7.82
N SER A 24 10.48 4.65 8.26
CA SER A 24 9.33 4.35 9.12
C SER A 24 9.63 4.70 10.56
N SER A 25 8.61 5.15 11.30
CA SER A 25 8.69 5.50 12.72
C SER A 25 9.23 4.31 13.52
N ARG A 26 10.38 4.47 14.19
CA ARG A 26 10.91 3.46 15.13
C ARG A 26 10.06 3.41 16.40
N TYR A 27 8.99 2.61 16.46
CA TYR A 27 8.38 2.21 17.74
C TYR A 27 7.93 0.75 17.80
N SER A 28 8.35 0.12 18.91
CA SER A 28 8.19 -1.28 19.37
C SER A 28 8.84 -2.36 18.52
N ALA A 29 9.78 -3.12 19.12
CA ALA A 29 10.38 -4.34 18.57
C ALA A 29 9.37 -5.49 18.32
N LYS A 30 8.08 -5.23 18.53
CA LYS A 30 6.92 -6.06 18.21
C LYS A 30 5.81 -5.10 17.77
N GLY A 31 5.37 -5.16 16.51
CA GLY A 31 4.29 -4.30 15.99
C GLY A 31 3.03 -4.36 16.87
N ILE A 32 2.25 -3.27 16.89
CA ILE A 32 0.98 -3.23 17.62
C ILE A 32 0.02 -4.18 16.92
N ARG A 33 -0.37 -5.27 17.59
CA ARG A 33 -1.34 -6.23 17.07
C ARG A 33 -2.74 -5.92 17.56
N VAL A 34 -3.71 -5.88 16.65
CA VAL A 34 -5.13 -5.67 16.95
C VAL A 34 -6.02 -6.54 16.08
N SER A 35 -7.28 -6.70 16.49
CA SER A 35 -8.33 -7.22 15.62
C SER A 35 -8.69 -6.22 14.50
N TYR A 36 -9.27 -6.72 13.41
CA TYR A 36 -9.69 -5.84 12.31
C TYR A 36 -10.77 -4.84 12.73
N GLU A 37 -11.67 -5.21 13.66
CA GLU A 37 -12.68 -4.30 14.20
C GLU A 37 -12.06 -3.15 15.01
N GLU A 38 -11.03 -3.43 15.79
CA GLU A 38 -10.28 -2.39 16.52
C GLU A 38 -9.53 -1.47 15.54
N TYR A 39 -8.93 -2.02 14.49
CA TYR A 39 -8.32 -1.23 13.42
C TYR A 39 -9.34 -0.26 12.79
N LEU A 40 -10.54 -0.72 12.46
CA LEU A 40 -11.58 0.14 11.86
C LEU A 40 -11.95 1.31 12.79
N LYS A 41 -12.19 1.03 14.08
CA LYS A 41 -12.48 2.09 15.07
C LYS A 41 -11.33 3.09 15.17
N MET A 42 -10.09 2.61 15.20
CA MET A 42 -8.91 3.48 15.23
C MET A 42 -8.81 4.38 14.00
N THR A 43 -9.13 3.88 12.80
CA THR A 43 -9.13 4.69 11.56
C THR A 43 -10.29 5.67 11.48
N GLU A 44 -11.42 5.39 12.13
CA GLU A 44 -12.57 6.31 12.18
C GLU A 44 -12.35 7.45 13.18
N GLU A 45 -11.58 7.20 14.24
CA GLU A 45 -11.33 8.16 15.33
C GLU A 45 -10.04 8.99 15.16
N SER A 46 -9.25 8.72 14.12
CA SER A 46 -7.91 9.31 13.93
C SER A 46 -7.68 9.82 12.51
N GLU A 47 -7.06 10.99 12.40
CA GLU A 47 -6.60 11.57 11.13
C GLU A 47 -5.27 10.96 10.62
N ASN A 48 -4.68 10.02 11.38
CA ASN A 48 -3.43 9.36 10.98
C ASN A 48 -3.70 8.28 9.92
N ARG A 49 -2.72 8.05 9.06
CA ARG A 49 -2.77 6.99 8.04
C ARG A 49 -2.21 5.69 8.58
N TYR A 50 -2.97 4.62 8.49
CA TYR A 50 -2.59 3.30 8.99
C TYR A 50 -2.84 2.19 7.96
N GLU A 51 -1.89 1.29 7.82
CA GLU A 51 -2.11 -0.01 7.18
C GLU A 51 -2.33 -1.09 8.24
N TYR A 52 -3.11 -2.11 7.88
CA TYR A 52 -3.36 -3.31 8.66
C TYR A 52 -2.86 -4.52 7.87
N ILE A 53 -1.78 -5.14 8.34
CA ILE A 53 -1.15 -6.27 7.65
C ILE A 53 -0.92 -7.40 8.66
N ASP A 54 -1.53 -8.56 8.42
CA ASP A 54 -1.37 -9.77 9.23
C ASP A 54 -1.60 -9.55 10.74
N GLY A 55 -2.60 -8.72 11.06
CA GLY A 55 -2.98 -8.37 12.42
C GLY A 55 -2.19 -7.23 13.05
N GLU A 56 -1.23 -6.63 12.33
CA GLU A 56 -0.37 -5.55 12.82
C GLU A 56 -0.79 -4.21 12.21
N ILE A 57 -0.78 -3.16 13.03
CA ILE A 57 -0.96 -1.77 12.59
C ILE A 57 0.39 -1.17 12.22
N ILE A 58 0.46 -0.60 11.03
CA ILE A 58 1.61 0.14 10.52
C ILE A 58 1.20 1.60 10.35
N LEU A 59 1.76 2.49 11.15
CA LEU A 59 1.58 3.94 10.98
C LEU A 59 2.40 4.42 9.79
N LEU A 60 1.75 5.02 8.79
CA LEU A 60 2.41 5.60 7.64
C LEU A 60 2.87 7.02 7.96
N ALA A 61 4.15 7.28 7.77
CA ALA A 61 4.70 8.63 7.85
C ALA A 61 4.21 9.49 6.68
N SER A 62 4.31 10.80 6.83
CA SER A 62 4.12 11.72 5.70
C SER A 62 5.29 11.58 4.73
N PRO A 63 5.02 11.43 3.42
CA PRO A 63 6.08 11.23 2.45
C PRO A 63 6.90 12.50 2.22
N LEU A 64 8.16 12.31 1.90
CA LEU A 64 9.11 13.34 1.54
C LEU A 64 8.96 13.74 0.07
N TYR A 65 9.45 14.93 -0.27
CA TYR A 65 9.41 15.45 -1.63
C TYR A 65 9.95 14.49 -2.72
N PRO A 66 11.08 13.75 -2.54
CA PRO A 66 11.56 12.83 -3.57
C PRO A 66 10.60 11.67 -3.86
N HIS A 67 9.92 11.13 -2.84
CA HIS A 67 8.91 10.08 -3.00
C HIS A 67 7.70 10.60 -3.78
N GLN A 68 7.19 11.77 -3.39
CA GLN A 68 6.09 12.44 -4.08
C GLN A 68 6.43 12.80 -5.54
N LYS A 69 7.67 13.24 -5.79
CA LYS A 69 8.15 13.48 -7.15
C LYS A 69 8.18 12.20 -7.96
N ALA A 70 8.65 11.09 -7.40
CA ALA A 70 8.70 9.81 -8.09
C ALA A 70 7.29 9.29 -8.44
N ILE A 71 6.36 9.34 -7.47
CA ILE A 71 4.95 8.97 -7.69
C ILE A 71 4.36 9.79 -8.84
N ARG A 72 4.53 11.12 -8.81
CA ARG A 72 3.99 12.00 -9.86
C ARG A 72 4.45 11.59 -11.26
N GLU A 73 5.75 11.35 -11.47
CA GLU A 73 6.26 11.00 -12.79
C GLU A 73 5.72 9.64 -13.29
N ILE A 74 5.59 8.66 -12.39
CA ILE A 74 5.02 7.34 -12.69
C ILE A 74 3.53 7.47 -13.01
N LEU A 75 2.78 8.16 -12.15
CA LEU A 75 1.34 8.35 -12.28
C LEU A 75 1.00 9.06 -13.59
N VAL A 76 1.68 10.16 -13.92
CA VAL A 76 1.47 10.87 -15.21
C VAL A 76 1.72 9.95 -16.40
N SER A 77 2.81 9.15 -16.35
CA SER A 77 3.13 8.21 -17.41
C SER A 77 2.05 7.13 -17.55
N PHE A 78 1.54 6.62 -16.43
CA PHE A 78 0.46 5.65 -16.42
C PHE A 78 -0.84 6.26 -16.92
N SER A 79 -1.26 7.42 -16.42
CA SER A 79 -2.49 8.10 -16.87
C SER A 79 -2.48 8.35 -18.38
N LEU A 80 -1.33 8.72 -18.96
CA LEU A 80 -1.19 8.86 -20.41
C LEU A 80 -1.29 7.50 -21.14
N TRP A 81 -0.68 6.44 -20.61
CA TRP A 81 -0.80 5.11 -21.19
C TRP A 81 -2.22 4.58 -21.13
N PHE A 82 -2.90 4.76 -19.99
CA PHE A 82 -4.26 4.26 -19.72
C PHE A 82 -5.35 5.15 -20.29
N LYS A 83 -4.98 6.28 -20.90
CA LYS A 83 -5.93 7.12 -21.62
C LYS A 83 -6.71 6.30 -22.65
N ASP A 84 -8.03 6.43 -22.60
CA ASP A 84 -9.00 5.74 -23.46
C ASP A 84 -8.98 4.19 -23.32
N LYS A 85 -8.52 3.66 -22.18
CA LYS A 85 -8.61 2.24 -21.80
C LYS A 85 -9.48 2.07 -20.55
N ASP A 86 -9.85 0.83 -20.26
CA ASP A 86 -10.77 0.51 -19.16
C ASP A 86 -10.12 0.61 -17.76
N CYS A 87 -8.79 0.66 -17.67
CA CYS A 87 -8.11 0.73 -16.36
C CYS A 87 -7.75 2.15 -15.96
N GLU A 88 -7.78 2.40 -14.65
CA GLU A 88 -7.52 3.69 -14.04
C GLU A 88 -6.36 3.59 -13.04
N PRO A 89 -5.25 4.32 -13.26
CA PRO A 89 -4.20 4.48 -12.26
C PRO A 89 -4.59 5.52 -11.20
N LEU A 90 -4.42 5.18 -9.92
CA LEU A 90 -4.66 6.05 -8.76
C LEU A 90 -3.42 6.06 -7.85
N ASP A 91 -3.21 7.15 -7.12
CA ASP A 91 -2.18 7.30 -6.10
C ASP A 91 -2.75 7.31 -4.67
N ALA A 92 -1.87 7.10 -3.70
CA ALA A 92 -2.22 7.20 -2.28
C ALA A 92 -2.61 8.64 -1.90
N PRO A 93 -3.49 8.84 -0.89
CA PRO A 93 -4.11 7.82 -0.05
C PRO A 93 -5.34 7.18 -0.69
N PHE A 94 -5.36 5.85 -0.77
CA PHE A 94 -6.50 5.08 -1.24
C PHE A 94 -6.54 3.70 -0.55
N ASP A 95 -7.63 3.42 0.16
CA ASP A 95 -7.76 2.18 0.95
C ASP A 95 -8.08 0.97 0.05
N VAL A 96 -7.23 -0.05 0.14
CA VAL A 96 -7.34 -1.31 -0.58
C VAL A 96 -7.45 -2.46 0.41
N ILE A 97 -8.57 -3.17 0.37
CA ILE A 97 -8.83 -4.32 1.24
C ILE A 97 -8.46 -5.60 0.52
N LEU A 98 -7.45 -6.30 1.02
CA LEU A 98 -6.95 -7.56 0.46
C LEU A 98 -7.35 -8.74 1.33
N HIS A 99 -7.72 -9.85 0.70
CA HIS A 99 -7.92 -11.13 1.37
C HIS A 99 -6.75 -12.06 1.06
N ARG A 100 -6.24 -12.77 2.07
CA ARG A 100 -5.15 -13.71 1.87
C ARG A 100 -5.62 -14.92 1.06
N LEU A 101 -4.82 -15.31 0.07
CA LEU A 101 -5.10 -16.52 -0.71
C LEU A 101 -5.18 -17.74 0.21
N GLY A 102 -6.27 -18.50 0.08
CA GLY A 102 -6.53 -19.69 0.89
C GLY A 102 -7.03 -19.42 2.32
N ASN A 103 -7.19 -18.16 2.72
CA ASN A 103 -7.81 -17.79 3.98
C ASN A 103 -8.48 -16.40 3.88
N THR A 104 -9.76 -16.40 3.51
CA THR A 104 -10.56 -15.18 3.32
C THR A 104 -10.80 -14.40 4.62
N ASP A 105 -10.69 -15.07 5.77
CA ASP A 105 -10.87 -14.45 7.09
C ASP A 105 -9.65 -13.59 7.47
N LYS A 106 -8.52 -13.75 6.77
CA LYS A 106 -7.34 -12.89 6.91
C LYS A 106 -7.44 -11.70 5.96
N ILE A 107 -7.94 -10.61 6.52
CA ILE A 107 -8.09 -9.31 5.87
C ILE A 107 -6.83 -8.47 6.12
N ASN A 108 -6.34 -7.82 5.07
CA ASN A 108 -5.37 -6.75 5.15
C ASN A 108 -5.98 -5.46 4.57
N SER A 109 -5.65 -4.31 5.15
CA SER A 109 -6.02 -2.99 4.63
C SER A 109 -4.75 -2.24 4.33
N VAL A 110 -4.49 -1.89 3.07
CA VAL A 110 -3.24 -1.27 2.62
C VAL A 110 -3.53 0.01 1.85
N GLN A 111 -2.54 0.91 1.76
CA GLN A 111 -2.60 2.14 0.99
C GLN A 111 -1.40 2.18 0.03
N PRO A 112 -1.50 1.49 -1.13
CA PRO A 112 -0.40 1.46 -2.08
C PRO A 112 -0.11 2.85 -2.62
N ASP A 113 1.18 3.18 -2.81
CA ASP A 113 1.60 4.46 -3.40
C ASP A 113 0.95 4.71 -4.77
N ILE A 114 0.85 3.65 -5.59
CA ILE A 114 0.14 3.64 -6.88
C ILE A 114 -0.57 2.30 -7.04
N ILE A 115 -1.82 2.34 -7.51
CA ILE A 115 -2.61 1.17 -7.92
C ILE A 115 -3.17 1.40 -9.31
N VAL A 116 -3.35 0.34 -10.09
CA VAL A 116 -4.09 0.38 -11.36
C VAL A 116 -5.29 -0.53 -11.23
N ILE A 117 -6.48 0.00 -11.47
CA ILE A 117 -7.75 -0.71 -11.31
C ILE A 117 -8.38 -0.88 -12.70
N CYS A 118 -8.58 -2.12 -13.13
CA CYS A 118 -9.27 -2.45 -14.40
C CYS A 118 -10.71 -2.94 -14.19
N ASP A 119 -11.13 -3.09 -12.93
CA ASP A 119 -12.38 -3.70 -12.49
C ASP A 119 -13.02 -2.85 -11.37
N GLN A 120 -13.47 -1.66 -11.76
CA GLN A 120 -14.02 -0.64 -10.86
C GLN A 120 -15.31 -1.10 -10.16
N ASP A 121 -15.94 -2.18 -10.60
CA ASP A 121 -17.08 -2.82 -9.92
C ASP A 121 -16.73 -3.38 -8.52
N LYS A 122 -15.43 -3.52 -8.22
CA LYS A 122 -14.93 -3.90 -6.89
C LYS A 122 -14.74 -2.73 -5.93
N ILE A 123 -15.05 -1.50 -6.35
CA ILE A 123 -15.11 -0.33 -5.47
C ILE A 123 -16.46 -0.35 -4.75
N ASP A 124 -16.44 -0.32 -3.42
CA ASP A 124 -17.67 -0.34 -2.62
C ASP A 124 -18.34 1.03 -2.48
N GLU A 125 -19.53 1.06 -1.87
CA GLU A 125 -20.30 2.28 -1.62
C GLU A 125 -19.57 3.34 -0.77
N LYS A 126 -18.53 2.93 -0.03
CA LYS A 126 -17.67 3.81 0.77
C LYS A 126 -16.44 4.28 -0.02
N GLY A 127 -16.33 3.91 -1.29
CA GLY A 127 -15.21 4.24 -2.15
C GLY A 127 -13.94 3.41 -1.91
N LYS A 128 -14.04 2.27 -1.22
CA LYS A 128 -12.88 1.40 -0.94
C LYS A 128 -12.80 0.25 -1.95
N TYR A 129 -11.59 -0.08 -2.40
CA TYR A 129 -11.38 -1.19 -3.31
C TYR A 129 -11.24 -2.53 -2.57
N LYS A 130 -11.87 -3.60 -3.08
CA LYS A 130 -11.81 -4.94 -2.46
C LYS A 130 -11.20 -5.98 -3.40
N GLY A 131 -10.17 -6.67 -2.92
CA GLY A 131 -9.49 -7.76 -3.62
C GLY A 131 -8.25 -7.30 -4.36
N THR A 132 -7.80 -8.11 -5.32
CA THR A 132 -6.66 -7.78 -6.18
C THR A 132 -7.18 -7.30 -7.54
N PRO A 133 -6.67 -6.16 -8.06
CA PRO A 133 -6.95 -5.73 -9.43
C PRO A 133 -6.67 -6.82 -10.45
N ALA A 134 -7.56 -6.92 -11.44
CA ALA A 134 -7.50 -7.88 -12.55
C ALA A 134 -6.34 -7.59 -13.53
#